data_AF-A0A9W4S5G8-F1
#
_entry.id   AF-A0A9W4S5G8-F1
#
_cell.length_a   1.000
_cell.length_b   1.000
_cell.length_c   1.000
_cell.angle_alpha   90.00
_cell.angle_beta   90.00
_cell.angle_gamma   90.00
#
_symmetry.space_group_name_H-M   'P 1'
#
loop_
_entity.id
_entity.type
_entity.pdbx_description
1 polymer ?
#
loop_
_entity_poly.entity_id
_entity_poly.type
_entity_poly.pdbx_seq_one_letter_code
_entity_poly.pdbx_strand_id
1 'polypeptide(L)'
;MAVQCYFLSPNKDAPNSRLPVLHYRDVLPEPRDEASVTDFLTRNRWEKRHRAHGDTLASAIFTRIATNAMGHSKMLLGKISTGQGMEVDVKTGDVIILPAGTAHSSLASSSDYRYIGVYPQDCPKWRNEMGKTPAGEFKTVIKSVEMPEEDPVYGRNGPLNQLWNEDILAKL
;
A
#
# COMPACT_ATOMS: atom_id res chain seq x y z
N MET A 1 -7.19 10.94 -15.42
CA MET A 1 -6.68 11.20 -14.05
C MET A 1 -5.28 10.59 -13.94
N ALA A 2 -4.34 11.28 -13.30
CA ALA A 2 -2.96 10.79 -13.14
C ALA A 2 -2.80 10.13 -11.77
N VAL A 3 -2.29 8.89 -11.73
CA VAL A 3 -1.91 8.22 -10.49
C VAL A 3 -0.56 8.77 -10.03
N GLN A 4 -0.45 9.15 -8.76
CA GLN A 4 0.81 9.64 -8.20
C GLN A 4 1.67 8.46 -7.76
N CYS A 5 2.96 8.49 -8.13
CA CYS A 5 3.93 7.46 -7.79
C CYS A 5 4.94 7.98 -6.78
N TYR A 6 5.22 7.20 -5.73
CA TYR A 6 6.32 7.46 -4.78
C TYR A 6 7.34 6.33 -4.85
N PHE A 7 8.57 6.65 -5.24
CA PHE A 7 9.68 5.71 -5.29
C PHE A 7 10.46 5.76 -3.98
N LEU A 8 10.66 4.60 -3.35
CA LEU A 8 11.27 4.49 -2.03
C LEU A 8 12.52 3.62 -2.14
N SER A 9 13.69 4.25 -1.99
CA SER A 9 14.96 3.51 -2.00
C SER A 9 15.08 2.60 -0.77
N PRO A 10 15.67 1.39 -0.89
CA PRO A 10 16.04 0.58 0.26
C PRO A 10 16.93 1.38 1.23
N ASN A 11 16.77 1.15 2.52
CA ASN A 11 17.60 1.76 3.56
C ASN A 11 17.91 0.74 4.67
N LYS A 12 18.48 1.20 5.79
CA LYS A 12 18.97 0.31 6.86
C LYS A 12 17.86 -0.43 7.60
N ASP A 13 16.67 0.15 7.68
CA ASP A 13 15.54 -0.32 8.49
C ASP A 13 14.37 -0.82 7.63
N ALA A 14 14.31 -0.47 6.36
CA ALA A 14 13.28 -0.90 5.43
C ALA A 14 13.89 -1.39 4.10
N PRO A 15 13.50 -2.59 3.62
CA PRO A 15 13.93 -3.06 2.31
C PRO A 15 13.32 -2.24 1.19
N ASN A 16 12.11 -1.70 1.38
CA ASN A 16 11.30 -1.01 0.38
C ASN A 16 11.14 -1.84 -0.90
N SER A 17 10.54 -1.24 -1.92
CA SER A 17 10.28 -1.90 -3.19
C SER A 17 10.89 -1.13 -4.33
N ARG A 18 11.29 -1.89 -5.36
CA ARG A 18 11.63 -1.33 -6.67
C ARG A 18 10.39 -0.75 -7.37
N LEU A 19 9.20 -1.27 -7.02
CA LEU A 19 7.93 -0.76 -7.51
C LEU A 19 7.55 0.52 -6.76
N PRO A 20 6.92 1.49 -7.43
CA PRO A 20 6.42 2.68 -6.75
C PRO A 20 5.20 2.35 -5.89
N VAL A 21 5.06 3.06 -4.76
CA VAL A 21 3.76 3.22 -4.11
C VAL A 21 2.85 4.01 -5.04
N LEU A 22 1.62 3.53 -5.23
CA LEU A 22 0.65 4.18 -6.09
C LEU A 22 -0.42 4.87 -5.26
N HIS A 23 -0.74 6.11 -5.58
CA HIS A 23 -1.73 6.91 -4.88
C HIS A 23 -2.79 7.43 -5.85
N TYR A 24 -3.99 6.90 -5.69
CA TYR A 24 -5.20 7.24 -6.43
C TYR A 24 -5.98 8.24 -5.59
N ARG A 25 -6.17 9.45 -6.11
CA ARG A 25 -6.88 10.51 -5.40
C ARG A 25 -8.37 10.45 -5.70
N ASP A 26 -9.17 10.43 -4.63
CA ASP A 26 -10.63 10.57 -4.69
C ASP A 26 -11.35 9.62 -5.68
N VAL A 27 -11.03 8.32 -5.60
CA VAL A 27 -11.54 7.27 -6.51
C VAL A 27 -12.59 6.36 -5.88
N LEU A 28 -12.78 6.43 -4.56
CA LEU A 28 -13.80 5.61 -3.90
C LEU A 28 -15.22 6.12 -4.22
N PRO A 29 -16.17 5.21 -4.48
CA PRO A 29 -17.55 5.58 -4.78
C PRO A 29 -18.27 6.10 -3.53
N GLU A 30 -19.34 6.88 -3.77
CA GLU A 30 -20.35 7.15 -2.74
C GLU A 30 -21.44 6.07 -2.75
N PRO A 31 -22.00 5.68 -1.59
CA PRO A 31 -21.61 6.13 -0.25
C PRO A 31 -20.27 5.53 0.20
N ARG A 32 -19.43 6.30 0.90
CA ARG A 32 -18.12 5.85 1.41
C ARG A 32 -18.18 5.06 2.72
N ASP A 33 -19.22 4.23 2.88
CA ASP A 33 -19.31 3.31 4.01
C ASP A 33 -18.42 2.07 3.81
N GLU A 34 -18.23 1.31 4.88
CA GLU A 34 -17.31 0.18 4.86
C GLU A 34 -17.75 -0.92 3.89
N ALA A 35 -19.04 -1.17 3.74
CA ALA A 35 -19.56 -2.20 2.85
C ALA A 35 -19.29 -1.82 1.39
N SER A 36 -19.70 -0.61 1.00
CA SER A 36 -19.55 -0.08 -0.35
C SER A 36 -18.08 0.02 -0.77
N VAL A 37 -17.20 0.50 0.13
CA VAL A 37 -15.75 0.56 -0.15
C VAL A 37 -15.14 -0.84 -0.22
N THR A 38 -15.56 -1.77 0.65
CA THR A 38 -15.08 -3.16 0.58
C THR A 38 -15.45 -3.78 -0.76
N ASP A 39 -16.72 -3.72 -1.15
CA ASP A 39 -17.24 -4.29 -2.39
C ASP A 39 -16.55 -3.69 -3.61
N PHE A 40 -16.33 -2.37 -3.60
CA PHE A 40 -15.60 -1.69 -4.67
C PHE A 40 -14.17 -2.21 -4.83
N LEU A 41 -13.45 -2.39 -3.72
CA LEU A 41 -12.05 -2.80 -3.75
C LEU A 41 -11.85 -4.28 -4.02
N THR A 42 -12.80 -5.14 -3.65
CA THR A 42 -12.69 -6.60 -3.81
C THR A 42 -13.23 -7.10 -5.15
N ARG A 43 -13.86 -6.25 -5.97
CA ARG A 43 -14.44 -6.65 -7.26
C ARG A 43 -13.42 -7.14 -8.30
N ASN A 44 -12.13 -6.79 -8.15
CA ASN A 44 -11.08 -7.04 -9.15
C ASN A 44 -10.01 -8.01 -8.64
N ARG A 45 -10.41 -9.19 -8.13
CA ARG A 45 -9.48 -10.20 -7.57
C ARG A 45 -8.68 -9.73 -6.36
N TRP A 46 -9.29 -8.91 -5.53
CA TRP A 46 -8.77 -8.55 -4.22
C TRP A 46 -9.71 -9.07 -3.15
N GLU A 47 -9.18 -9.28 -1.95
CA GLU A 47 -9.99 -9.69 -0.82
C GLU A 47 -9.62 -8.91 0.44
N LYS A 48 -10.64 -8.64 1.23
CA LYS A 48 -10.49 -7.99 2.51
C LYS A 48 -9.99 -9.00 3.53
N ARG A 49 -8.77 -8.80 4.01
CA ARG A 49 -8.16 -9.65 5.05
C ARG A 49 -7.98 -8.94 6.39
N HIS A 50 -8.22 -7.63 6.45
CA HIS A 50 -8.04 -6.87 7.69
C HIS A 50 -8.95 -5.63 7.80
N ARG A 51 -9.52 -5.43 9.00
CA ARG A 51 -9.93 -4.11 9.49
C ARG A 51 -8.83 -3.58 10.41
N ALA A 52 -8.30 -2.40 10.12
CA ALA A 52 -7.46 -1.70 11.08
C ALA A 52 -8.13 -0.42 11.58
N HIS A 53 -8.02 -0.19 12.88
CA HIS A 53 -8.30 1.07 13.53
C HIS A 53 -6.99 1.58 14.13
N GLY A 54 -6.69 2.87 13.92
CA GLY A 54 -5.58 3.54 14.59
C GLY A 54 -4.18 3.11 14.16
N ASP A 55 -3.20 3.84 14.69
CA ASP A 55 -1.80 3.89 14.29
C ASP A 55 -1.13 2.51 14.23
N THR A 56 -1.08 1.94 13.05
CA THR A 56 -0.28 0.74 12.80
C THR A 56 1.06 1.19 12.22
N LEU A 57 2.08 1.32 13.09
CA LEU A 57 3.47 1.24 12.64
C LEU A 57 3.64 -0.17 12.05
N ALA A 58 4.01 -0.34 10.78
CA ALA A 58 4.33 -1.66 10.25
C ALA A 58 5.13 -1.57 8.95
N SER A 59 6.17 -2.39 8.81
CA SER A 59 6.70 -2.73 7.50
C SER A 59 5.84 -3.84 6.90
N ALA A 60 5.17 -3.58 5.78
CA ALA A 60 4.41 -4.60 5.07
C ALA A 60 5.39 -5.43 4.24
N ILE A 61 5.63 -6.68 4.66
CA ILE A 61 6.47 -7.62 3.91
C ILE A 61 5.74 -8.08 2.63
N PHE A 62 4.42 -7.85 2.52
CA PHE A 62 3.60 -8.17 1.35
C PHE A 62 2.81 -6.95 0.86
N THR A 63 2.42 -6.99 -0.42
CA THR A 63 1.61 -5.96 -1.08
C THR A 63 0.32 -5.72 -0.31
N ARG A 64 0.04 -4.46 0.04
CA ARG A 64 -1.14 -4.05 0.81
C ARG A 64 -1.77 -2.84 0.16
N ILE A 65 -3.09 -2.80 0.13
CA ILE A 65 -3.81 -1.55 -0.07
C ILE A 65 -4.22 -1.01 1.29
N ALA A 66 -3.95 0.26 1.54
CA ALA A 66 -4.64 1.01 2.58
C ALA A 66 -5.59 1.98 1.88
N THR A 67 -6.89 1.85 2.11
CA THR A 67 -7.88 2.77 1.53
C THR A 67 -8.50 3.59 2.61
N ASN A 68 -8.53 4.90 2.44
CA ASN A 68 -9.09 5.81 3.42
C ASN A 68 -10.61 5.90 3.23
N ALA A 69 -11.36 5.24 4.10
CA ALA A 69 -12.82 5.24 4.06
C ALA A 69 -13.41 6.50 4.72
N MET A 70 -12.74 7.05 5.74
CA MET A 70 -13.17 8.26 6.46
C MET A 70 -11.96 8.95 7.11
N GLY A 71 -11.98 10.28 7.18
CA GLY A 71 -10.97 11.10 7.83
C GLY A 71 -9.74 11.40 6.96
N HIS A 72 -8.65 11.81 7.59
CA HIS A 72 -7.36 12.03 6.94
C HIS A 72 -6.20 11.55 7.81
N SER A 73 -5.09 11.21 7.17
CA SER A 73 -3.86 10.84 7.85
C SER A 73 -2.66 11.38 7.09
N LYS A 74 -1.64 11.79 7.86
CA LYS A 74 -0.30 12.00 7.35
C LYS A 74 0.46 10.69 7.50
N MET A 75 0.68 10.01 6.39
CA MET A 75 1.44 8.76 6.35
C MET A 75 2.93 9.05 6.17
N LEU A 76 3.76 8.27 6.85
CA LEU A 76 5.18 8.17 6.55
C LEU A 76 5.43 6.89 5.76
N LEU A 77 6.11 7.02 4.63
CA LEU A 77 6.49 5.91 3.76
C LEU A 77 8.01 5.74 3.74
N GLY A 78 8.48 4.51 3.62
CA GLY A 78 9.87 4.18 3.31
C GLY A 78 10.81 4.01 4.50
N LYS A 79 10.42 4.34 5.75
CA LYS A 79 11.27 4.15 6.94
C LYS A 79 10.48 3.67 8.15
N ILE A 80 11.20 3.09 9.12
CA ILE A 80 10.66 2.65 10.42
C ILE A 80 11.22 3.52 11.55
N SER A 81 12.53 3.78 11.55
CA SER A 81 13.24 4.52 12.59
C SER A 81 14.14 5.60 12.01
N THR A 82 15.25 5.19 11.41
CA THR A 82 16.40 6.05 11.15
C THR A 82 16.79 6.11 9.67
N GLY A 83 16.09 5.38 8.81
CA GLY A 83 16.22 5.52 7.36
C GLY A 83 15.60 6.80 6.83
N GLN A 84 15.75 7.02 5.52
CA GLN A 84 15.05 8.08 4.81
C GLN A 84 13.64 7.61 4.44
N GLY A 85 12.68 8.52 4.57
CA GLY A 85 11.27 8.27 4.24
C GLY A 85 10.61 9.54 3.75
N MET A 86 9.37 9.42 3.31
CA MET A 86 8.57 10.48 2.71
C MET A 86 7.23 10.60 3.41
N GLU A 87 6.80 11.82 3.70
CA GLU A 87 5.47 12.09 4.22
C GLU A 87 4.47 12.28 3.08
N VAL A 88 3.29 11.68 3.21
CA VAL A 88 2.20 11.74 2.24
C VAL A 88 0.88 11.94 2.97
N ASP A 89 0.12 12.95 2.59
CA ASP A 89 -1.24 13.15 3.09
C ASP A 89 -2.23 12.28 2.31
N VAL A 90 -3.01 11.47 3.02
CA VAL A 90 -4.14 10.69 2.50
C VAL A 90 -5.44 11.20 3.12
N LYS A 91 -6.50 11.28 2.31
CA LYS A 91 -7.82 11.77 2.76
C LYS A 91 -8.94 10.84 2.27
N THR A 92 -10.14 11.01 2.83
CA THR A 92 -11.34 10.27 2.42
C THR A 92 -11.46 10.24 0.90
N GLY A 93 -11.69 9.06 0.34
CA GLY A 93 -11.78 8.86 -1.11
C GLY A 93 -10.51 8.35 -1.76
N ASP A 94 -9.36 8.48 -1.09
CA ASP A 94 -8.08 8.06 -1.63
C ASP A 94 -7.85 6.54 -1.46
N VAL A 95 -7.15 5.95 -2.43
CA VAL A 95 -6.64 4.58 -2.40
C VAL A 95 -5.11 4.63 -2.53
N ILE A 96 -4.39 4.08 -1.55
CA ILE A 96 -2.93 3.94 -1.62
C ILE A 96 -2.55 2.46 -1.70
N ILE A 97 -1.77 2.10 -2.72
CA ILE A 97 -1.31 0.74 -2.99
C ILE A 97 0.18 0.67 -2.67
N LEU A 98 0.52 -0.19 -1.71
CA LEU A 98 1.86 -0.37 -1.18
C LEU A 98 2.42 -1.68 -1.74
N PRO A 99 3.48 -1.67 -2.56
CA PRO A 99 4.14 -2.90 -2.98
C PRO A 99 4.84 -3.58 -1.80
N ALA A 100 5.05 -4.89 -1.92
CA ALA A 100 5.78 -5.68 -0.93
C ALA A 100 7.13 -5.03 -0.56
N GLY A 101 7.44 -5.01 0.74
CA GLY A 101 8.65 -4.42 1.30
C GLY A 101 8.50 -2.97 1.75
N THR A 102 7.40 -2.31 1.40
CA THR A 102 7.16 -0.91 1.78
C THR A 102 6.99 -0.79 3.30
N ALA A 103 7.87 0.01 3.92
CA ALA A 103 7.64 0.47 5.29
C ALA A 103 6.63 1.62 5.30
N HIS A 104 5.65 1.59 6.21
CA HIS A 104 4.74 2.71 6.39
C HIS A 104 4.19 2.85 7.82
N SER A 105 3.81 4.06 8.18
CA SER A 105 3.11 4.36 9.44
C SER A 105 2.20 5.58 9.29
N SER A 106 1.26 5.74 10.20
CA SER A 106 0.52 7.00 10.40
C SER A 106 1.30 7.85 11.42
N LEU A 107 1.61 9.10 11.06
CA LEU A 107 2.24 10.07 11.97
C LEU A 107 1.21 10.90 12.71
N ALA A 108 0.11 11.21 12.03
CA ALA A 108 -1.02 11.95 12.56
C ALA A 108 -2.27 11.52 11.80
N SER A 109 -3.41 11.48 12.49
CA SER A 109 -4.70 11.18 11.88
C SER A 109 -5.82 11.94 12.56
N SER A 110 -6.90 12.19 11.82
CA SER A 110 -8.14 12.70 12.41
C SER A 110 -8.79 11.66 13.32
N SER A 111 -9.61 12.09 14.27
CA SER A 111 -10.25 11.21 15.25
C SER A 111 -11.21 10.19 14.63
N ASP A 112 -11.71 10.47 13.44
CA ASP A 112 -12.58 9.61 12.64
C ASP A 112 -11.82 8.79 11.57
N TYR A 113 -10.48 8.86 11.55
CA TYR A 113 -9.68 8.18 10.54
C TYR A 113 -9.88 6.65 10.57
N ARG A 114 -10.36 6.10 9.44
CA ARG A 114 -10.54 4.66 9.26
C ARG A 114 -10.10 4.24 7.88
N TYR A 115 -9.46 3.09 7.82
CA TYR A 115 -8.98 2.54 6.58
C TYR A 115 -9.28 1.04 6.44
N ILE A 116 -9.46 0.60 5.20
CA ILE A 116 -9.72 -0.81 4.86
C ILE A 116 -8.46 -1.38 4.24
N GLY A 117 -8.09 -2.58 4.71
CA GLY A 117 -6.96 -3.33 4.18
C GLY A 117 -7.42 -4.47 3.29
N VAL A 118 -7.18 -4.34 1.98
CA VAL A 118 -7.37 -5.44 1.02
C VAL A 118 -6.02 -5.91 0.48
N TYR A 119 -6.00 -7.16 0.03
CA TYR A 119 -4.82 -7.87 -0.49
C TYR A 119 -5.21 -8.59 -1.79
N PRO A 120 -4.28 -8.83 -2.72
CA PRO A 120 -4.57 -9.64 -3.89
C PRO A 120 -5.06 -11.02 -3.44
N GLN A 121 -6.02 -11.59 -4.18
CA GLN A 121 -6.43 -12.97 -3.97
C GLN A 121 -5.24 -13.92 -4.15
N ASP A 122 -5.30 -15.07 -3.49
CA ASP A 122 -4.30 -16.14 -3.57
C ASP A 122 -2.89 -15.77 -3.08
N CYS A 123 -2.66 -14.53 -2.63
CA CYS A 123 -1.38 -14.16 -2.04
C CYS A 123 -1.18 -14.86 -0.68
N PRO A 124 0.06 -15.17 -0.27
CA PRO A 124 0.33 -15.70 1.07
C PRO A 124 -0.18 -14.78 2.17
N LYS A 125 -0.33 -15.32 3.39
CA LYS A 125 -0.69 -14.52 4.57
C LYS A 125 0.33 -13.40 4.76
N TRP A 126 -0.16 -12.17 4.95
CA TRP A 126 0.70 -11.02 5.19
C TRP A 126 1.57 -11.22 6.43
N ARG A 127 2.76 -10.66 6.40
CA ARG A 127 3.71 -10.57 7.51
C ARG A 127 4.03 -9.10 7.69
N ASN A 128 3.84 -8.62 8.92
CA ASN A 128 4.29 -7.29 9.30
C ASN A 128 5.58 -7.46 10.10
N GLU A 129 6.56 -6.59 9.88
CA GLU A 129 7.77 -6.50 10.67
C GLU A 129 7.95 -5.09 11.22
N MET A 130 8.41 -4.99 12.47
CA MET A 130 8.53 -3.74 13.21
C MET A 130 10.00 -3.26 13.28
N GLY A 131 10.83 -3.70 12.33
CA GLY A 131 12.25 -3.39 12.30
C GLY A 131 13.10 -4.18 13.30
N LYS A 132 12.61 -5.31 13.83
CA LYS A 132 13.37 -6.18 14.74
C LYS A 132 14.39 -7.04 13.99
N THR A 133 14.05 -7.44 12.77
CA THR A 133 14.93 -8.18 11.88
C THR A 133 15.58 -7.22 10.87
N PRO A 134 16.89 -7.36 10.58
CA PRO A 134 17.56 -6.56 9.55
C PRO A 134 16.82 -6.57 8.22
N ALA A 135 16.64 -5.39 7.61
CA ALA A 135 15.93 -5.21 6.35
C ALA A 135 16.45 -6.13 5.22
N GLY A 136 17.75 -6.43 5.23
CA GLY A 136 18.41 -7.30 4.26
C GLY A 136 17.84 -8.73 4.19
N GLU A 137 17.31 -9.26 5.30
CA GLU A 137 16.80 -10.64 5.37
C GLU A 137 15.50 -10.83 4.58
N PHE A 138 14.76 -9.75 4.35
CA PHE A 138 13.48 -9.80 3.64
C PHE A 138 13.61 -9.68 2.12
N LYS A 139 14.80 -9.33 1.61
CA LYS A 139 15.01 -9.01 0.18
C LYS A 139 14.56 -10.15 -0.74
N THR A 140 14.89 -11.39 -0.42
CA THR A 140 14.52 -12.56 -1.24
C THR A 140 13.01 -12.79 -1.24
N VAL A 141 12.39 -12.76 -0.06
CA VAL A 141 10.94 -12.97 0.10
C VAL A 141 10.13 -11.87 -0.60
N ILE A 142 10.56 -10.60 -0.47
CA ILE A 142 9.89 -9.47 -1.13
C ILE A 142 9.99 -9.58 -2.65
N LYS A 143 11.15 -10.01 -3.18
CA LYS A 143 11.33 -10.20 -4.62
C LYS A 143 10.49 -11.34 -5.18
N SER A 144 10.12 -12.33 -4.37
CA SER A 144 9.25 -13.45 -4.78
C SER A 144 7.76 -13.17 -4.60
N VAL A 145 7.36 -11.98 -4.13
CA VAL A 145 5.94 -11.64 -4.06
C VAL A 145 5.44 -11.37 -5.48
N GLU A 146 4.42 -12.12 -5.88
CA GLU A 146 3.79 -11.99 -7.19
C GLU A 146 3.07 -10.65 -7.36
N MET A 147 3.01 -10.19 -8.61
CA MET A 147 2.25 -8.99 -8.95
C MET A 147 0.75 -9.28 -8.90
N PRO A 148 -0.08 -8.32 -8.46
CA PRO A 148 -1.53 -8.45 -8.57
C PRO A 148 -1.97 -8.59 -10.03
N GLU A 149 -2.91 -9.48 -10.31
CA GLU A 149 -3.44 -9.67 -11.67
C GLU A 149 -4.19 -8.43 -12.19
N GLU A 150 -4.89 -7.72 -11.31
CA GLU A 150 -5.77 -6.61 -11.68
C GLU A 150 -5.64 -5.44 -10.71
N ASP A 151 -5.83 -4.24 -11.25
CA ASP A 151 -5.92 -3.02 -10.46
C ASP A 151 -7.22 -3.05 -9.61
N PRO A 152 -7.13 -2.79 -8.29
CA PRO A 152 -8.31 -2.80 -7.40
C PRO A 152 -9.37 -1.76 -7.80
N VAL A 153 -8.95 -0.62 -8.36
CA VAL A 153 -9.81 0.51 -8.72
C VAL A 153 -10.36 0.33 -10.13
N TYR A 154 -9.49 0.03 -11.09
CA TYR A 154 -9.81 0.06 -12.53
C TYR A 154 -9.83 -1.31 -13.23
N GLY A 155 -9.54 -2.40 -12.52
CA GLY A 155 -9.56 -3.77 -13.05
C GLY A 155 -8.41 -4.04 -14.02
N ARG A 156 -8.65 -4.97 -14.95
CA ARG A 156 -7.70 -5.35 -16.00
C ARG A 156 -7.27 -4.11 -16.81
N ASN A 157 -5.95 -3.91 -16.95
CA ASN A 157 -5.31 -2.77 -17.63
C ASN A 157 -5.36 -1.44 -16.86
N GLY A 158 -5.68 -1.45 -15.57
CA GLY A 158 -5.59 -0.26 -14.74
C GLY A 158 -4.14 0.23 -14.55
N PRO A 159 -3.96 1.44 -14.00
CA PRO A 159 -2.65 2.03 -13.77
C PRO A 159 -1.69 1.12 -12.99
N LEU A 160 -2.16 0.29 -12.06
CA LEU A 160 -1.31 -0.66 -11.34
C LEU A 160 -0.58 -1.57 -12.31
N ASN A 161 -1.29 -2.21 -13.23
CA ASN A 161 -0.69 -3.15 -14.17
C ASN A 161 0.28 -2.48 -15.14
N GLN A 162 0.05 -1.19 -15.46
CA GLN A 162 0.91 -0.42 -16.35
C GLN A 162 2.18 0.08 -15.65
N LEU A 163 2.06 0.49 -14.39
CA LEU A 163 3.14 1.12 -13.60
C LEU A 163 3.98 0.09 -12.84
N TRP A 164 3.40 -1.06 -12.48
CA TRP A 164 4.12 -2.19 -11.88
C TRP A 164 4.52 -3.20 -12.96
N ASN A 165 5.35 -2.72 -13.88
CA ASN A 165 5.91 -3.51 -14.97
C ASN A 165 7.43 -3.72 -14.74
N GLU A 166 7.91 -4.95 -14.91
CA GLU A 166 9.34 -5.29 -14.86
C GLU A 166 10.19 -4.52 -15.90
N ASP A 167 9.64 -4.17 -17.07
CA ASP A 167 10.33 -3.40 -18.10
C ASP A 167 10.58 -1.93 -17.70
N ILE A 168 9.73 -1.37 -16.83
CA ILE A 168 9.94 -0.02 -16.28
C ILE A 168 11.11 -0.05 -15.28
N LEU A 169 11.25 -1.14 -14.55
CA LEU A 169 12.33 -1.35 -13.58
C LEU A 169 13.69 -1.56 -14.25
N ALA A 170 13.72 -2.02 -15.50
CA ALA A 170 14.95 -2.16 -16.29
C ALA A 170 15.47 -0.85 -16.89
N LYS A 171 14.69 0.25 -16.81
CA LYS A 171 15.03 1.57 -17.38
C LYS A 171 15.36 2.63 -16.31
N LEU A 172 15.33 2.27 -15.03
CA LEU A 172 15.75 3.08 -13.88
C LEU A 172 17.08 2.56 -13.34
#